data_AF-A0A938RJ44-F1
#
_entry.id   AF-A0A938RJ44-F1
#
_cell.length_a   1.000
_cell.length_b   1.000
_cell.length_c   1.000
_cell.angle_alpha   90.00
_cell.angle_beta   90.00
_cell.angle_gamma   90.00
#
_symmetry.space_group_name_H-M   'P 1'
#
loop_
_entity.id
_entity.type
_entity.pdbx_description
1 polymer ?
#
loop_
_entity_poly.entity_id
_entity_poly.type
_entity_poly.pdbx_seq_one_letter_code
_entity_poly.pdbx_strand_id
1 'polypeptide(L)'
;MKVVSFEEAVGVVRDGDTLLIGGSGGGHAIPEALIVALKQRYLKEAGPGRITLLHPVGIGDNVSQGVGHLAYPGLVKRIVTAALVNSPAIQKMAEQDTIEAYTLPQGALSQLMREMAAGRPGLLSPVGLHTFVDPRLGGGRQSAS
;
A
#
# COMPACT_ATOMS: atom_id res chain seq x y z
N MET A 1 -12.50 14.14 19.65
CA MET A 1 -12.68 13.06 18.65
C MET A 1 -14.00 13.32 17.94
N LYS A 2 -14.05 13.30 16.61
CA LYS A 2 -15.28 13.43 15.82
C LYS A 2 -15.67 12.05 15.29
N VAL A 3 -16.94 11.67 15.42
CA VAL A 3 -17.49 10.47 14.78
C VAL A 3 -18.13 10.89 13.46
N VAL A 4 -17.83 10.17 12.38
CA VAL A 4 -18.25 10.45 11.01
C VAL A 4 -18.59 9.14 10.30
N SER A 5 -19.32 9.22 9.18
CA SER A 5 -19.54 8.06 8.32
C SER A 5 -18.25 7.63 7.60
N PHE A 6 -18.24 6.44 7.00
CA PHE A 6 -17.08 5.99 6.22
C PHE A 6 -16.89 6.84 4.95
N GLU A 7 -17.98 7.26 4.30
CA GLU A 7 -17.97 8.14 3.14
C GLU A 7 -17.34 9.50 3.48
N GLU A 8 -17.74 10.09 4.61
CA GLU A 8 -17.16 11.34 5.11
C GLU A 8 -15.67 11.16 5.44
N ALA A 9 -15.30 10.04 6.08
CA ALA A 9 -13.92 9.76 6.46
C ALA A 9 -12.99 9.63 5.25
N VAL A 10 -13.40 8.92 4.19
CA VAL A 10 -12.59 8.79 2.96
C VAL A 10 -12.67 10.03 2.07
N GLY A 11 -13.61 10.95 2.33
CA GLY A 11 -13.77 12.21 1.62
C GLY A 11 -12.55 13.15 1.68
N VAL A 12 -11.68 12.97 2.68
CA VAL A 12 -10.46 13.78 2.82
C VAL A 12 -9.33 13.33 1.91
N VAL A 13 -9.39 12.11 1.35
CA VAL A 13 -8.36 11.55 0.47
C VAL A 13 -8.42 12.26 -0.88
N ARG A 14 -7.25 12.66 -1.38
CA ARG A 14 -7.04 13.39 -2.63
C ARG A 14 -6.18 12.59 -3.60
N ASP A 15 -6.18 13.05 -4.84
CA ASP A 15 -5.29 12.54 -5.87
C ASP A 15 -3.83 12.58 -5.43
N GLY A 16 -3.11 11.47 -5.61
CA GLY A 16 -1.68 11.39 -5.30
C GLY A 16 -1.33 11.23 -3.82
N ASP A 17 -2.33 11.18 -2.92
CA ASP A 17 -2.07 10.96 -1.50
C ASP A 17 -1.39 9.61 -1.23
N THR A 18 -0.61 9.56 -0.16
CA THR A 18 -0.04 8.31 0.36
C THR A 18 -0.85 7.83 1.56
N LEU A 19 -1.36 6.60 1.48
CA LEU A 19 -2.15 5.97 2.52
C LEU A 19 -1.30 4.92 3.24
N LEU A 20 -1.02 5.17 4.53
CA LEU A 20 -0.45 4.16 5.43
C LEU A 20 -1.58 3.27 5.97
N ILE A 21 -1.58 1.99 5.61
CA ILE A 21 -2.61 1.03 6.03
C ILE A 21 -2.01 0.06 7.03
N GLY A 22 -2.62 0.00 8.22
CA GLY A 22 -2.28 -0.99 9.24
C GLY A 22 -2.98 -2.33 9.04
N GLY A 23 -2.50 -3.35 9.74
CA GLY A 23 -3.07 -4.69 9.74
C GLY A 23 -2.09 -5.76 9.24
N SER A 24 -2.60 -6.98 9.08
CA SER A 24 -1.88 -8.15 8.59
C SER A 24 -2.84 -9.07 7.83
N GLY A 25 -2.29 -10.06 7.11
CA GLY A 25 -3.05 -11.01 6.29
C GLY A 25 -4.19 -11.70 7.04
N GLY A 26 -5.22 -12.10 6.28
CA GLY A 26 -6.40 -12.80 6.83
C GLY A 26 -7.35 -11.91 7.62
N GLY A 27 -7.33 -10.59 7.40
CA GLY A 27 -8.28 -9.66 8.05
C GLY A 27 -7.80 -9.07 9.37
N HIS A 28 -6.59 -9.38 9.83
CA HIS A 28 -6.15 -8.97 11.17
C HIS A 28 -5.93 -7.46 11.26
N ALA A 29 -6.81 -6.77 11.98
CA ALA A 29 -6.75 -5.32 12.23
C ALA A 29 -6.70 -4.46 10.95
N ILE A 30 -7.24 -4.96 9.84
CA ILE A 30 -7.36 -4.20 8.58
C ILE A 30 -8.60 -3.28 8.68
N PRO A 31 -8.50 -1.99 8.32
CA PRO A 31 -9.64 -1.06 8.29
C PRO A 31 -10.54 -1.31 7.06
N GLU A 32 -11.11 -2.52 6.95
CA GLU A 32 -11.77 -3.01 5.74
C GLU A 32 -12.89 -2.10 5.25
N ALA A 33 -13.74 -1.61 6.16
CA ALA A 33 -14.85 -0.73 5.81
C ALA A 33 -14.39 0.60 5.19
N LEU A 34 -13.26 1.16 5.62
CA LEU A 34 -12.67 2.37 5.01
C LEU A 34 -12.10 2.08 3.62
N ILE A 35 -11.46 0.91 3.45
CA ILE A 35 -10.93 0.49 2.15
C ILE A 35 -12.08 0.31 1.13
N VAL A 36 -13.15 -0.37 1.53
CA VAL A 36 -14.35 -0.54 0.70
C VAL A 36 -14.99 0.81 0.38
N ALA A 37 -15.11 1.71 1.36
CA ALA A 37 -15.67 3.04 1.14
C ALA A 37 -14.84 3.86 0.13
N LEU A 38 -13.51 3.79 0.20
CA LEU A 38 -12.63 4.47 -0.76
C LEU A 38 -12.82 3.91 -2.19
N LYS A 39 -12.91 2.59 -2.32
CA LYS A 39 -13.27 1.94 -3.59
C LYS A 39 -14.60 2.47 -4.12
N GLN A 40 -15.65 2.49 -3.30
CA GLN A 40 -16.98 2.94 -3.74
C GLN A 40 -16.97 4.41 -4.18
N ARG A 41 -16.24 5.26 -3.46
CA ARG A 41 -16.02 6.65 -3.85
C ARG A 41 -15.38 6.75 -5.23
N TYR A 42 -14.28 6.02 -5.46
CA TYR A 42 -13.61 6.00 -6.77
C TYR A 42 -14.55 5.56 -7.90
N LEU A 43 -15.32 4.49 -7.70
CA LEU A 43 -16.25 3.98 -8.72
C LEU A 43 -17.39 4.96 -9.04
N LYS A 44 -17.82 5.75 -8.05
CA LYS A 44 -18.90 6.74 -8.20
C LYS A 44 -18.43 8.04 -8.83
N GLU A 45 -17.24 8.51 -8.43
CA GLU A 45 -16.77 9.88 -8.71
C GLU A 45 -15.61 9.92 -9.72
N ALA A 46 -15.06 8.77 -10.12
CA ALA A 46 -13.81 8.65 -10.87
C ALA A 46 -12.61 9.33 -10.18
N GLY A 47 -12.65 9.42 -8.85
CA GLY A 47 -11.59 9.99 -8.01
C GLY A 47 -11.81 9.65 -6.52
N PRO A 48 -10.78 9.70 -5.66
CA PRO A 48 -9.40 10.10 -5.95
C PRO A 48 -8.61 9.02 -6.71
N GLY A 49 -7.60 9.44 -7.48
CA GLY A 49 -6.73 8.56 -8.25
C GLY A 49 -5.24 8.74 -7.96
N ARG A 50 -4.43 7.87 -8.56
CA ARG A 50 -2.96 7.87 -8.46
C ARG A 50 -2.42 7.80 -7.02
N ILE A 51 -3.15 7.15 -6.12
CA ILE A 51 -2.75 7.04 -4.71
C ILE A 51 -1.54 6.11 -4.54
N THR A 52 -0.74 6.36 -3.51
CA THR A 52 0.32 5.44 -3.06
C THR A 52 -0.15 4.65 -1.85
N LEU A 53 -0.11 3.34 -1.93
CA LEU A 53 -0.37 2.46 -0.80
C LEU A 53 0.95 2.12 -0.10
N LEU A 54 0.97 2.28 1.21
CA LEU A 54 2.11 1.92 2.05
C LEU A 54 1.60 1.05 3.19
N HIS A 55 2.11 -0.19 3.29
CA HIS A 55 1.76 -1.07 4.40
C HIS A 55 2.93 -1.99 4.74
N PRO A 56 3.49 -1.92 5.96
CA PRO A 56 4.66 -2.72 6.32
C PRO A 56 4.47 -4.23 6.25
N VAL A 57 3.24 -4.73 6.36
CA VAL A 57 2.88 -6.16 6.33
C VAL A 57 2.02 -6.44 5.11
N GLY A 58 2.05 -7.64 4.54
CA GLY A 58 1.08 -8.04 3.51
C GLY A 58 -0.36 -7.97 4.02
N ILE A 59 -1.25 -7.38 3.21
CA ILE A 59 -2.67 -7.16 3.52
C ILE A 59 -3.52 -7.85 2.46
N GLY A 60 -4.58 -8.52 2.88
CA GLY A 60 -5.52 -9.27 2.04
C GLY A 60 -5.76 -10.69 2.55
N ASP A 61 -6.58 -11.43 1.83
CA ASP A 61 -7.03 -12.79 2.16
C ASP A 61 -6.58 -13.84 1.12
N ASN A 62 -5.66 -13.47 0.23
CA ASN A 62 -5.27 -14.24 -0.96
C ASN A 62 -6.39 -14.40 -2.00
N VAL A 63 -7.49 -13.64 -1.89
CA VAL A 63 -8.63 -13.69 -2.83
C VAL A 63 -8.99 -12.30 -3.33
N SER A 64 -9.60 -11.46 -2.49
CA SER A 64 -10.14 -10.15 -2.90
C SER A 64 -10.23 -9.09 -1.80
N GLN A 65 -9.99 -9.43 -0.53
CA GLN A 65 -10.13 -8.50 0.59
C GLN A 65 -8.90 -7.59 0.76
N GLY A 66 -8.99 -6.60 1.64
CA GLY A 66 -7.90 -5.67 1.91
C GLY A 66 -7.56 -4.82 0.69
N VAL A 67 -6.26 -4.64 0.40
CA VAL A 67 -5.83 -3.77 -0.73
C VAL A 67 -6.26 -4.31 -2.11
N GLY A 68 -6.71 -5.56 -2.20
CA GLY A 68 -7.37 -6.10 -3.40
C GLY A 68 -8.60 -5.29 -3.83
N HIS A 69 -9.34 -4.68 -2.90
CA HIS A 69 -10.45 -3.78 -3.22
C HIS A 69 -10.02 -2.51 -3.96
N LEU A 70 -8.74 -2.14 -3.94
CA LEU A 70 -8.23 -0.93 -4.57
C LEU A 70 -7.56 -1.20 -5.92
N ALA A 71 -7.60 -2.45 -6.40
CA ALA A 71 -6.97 -2.88 -7.66
C ALA A 71 -7.78 -2.43 -8.90
N TYR A 72 -7.95 -1.13 -9.07
CA TYR A 72 -8.64 -0.51 -10.20
C TYR A 72 -7.66 0.36 -11.01
N PRO A 73 -7.71 0.31 -12.36
CA PRO A 73 -6.90 1.18 -13.20
C PRO A 73 -7.12 2.66 -12.84
N GLY A 74 -6.04 3.42 -12.67
CA GLY A 74 -6.07 4.84 -12.32
C GLY A 74 -6.24 5.15 -10.83
N LEU A 75 -6.73 4.20 -10.02
CA LEU A 75 -6.90 4.40 -8.58
C LEU A 75 -5.53 4.38 -7.89
N VAL A 76 -4.82 3.25 -7.95
CA VAL A 76 -3.49 3.10 -7.35
C VAL A 76 -2.42 3.43 -8.39
N LYS A 77 -1.46 4.27 -8.00
CA LYS A 77 -0.23 4.51 -8.77
C LYS A 77 0.91 3.61 -8.29
N ARG A 78 1.07 3.49 -6.98
CA ARG A 78 2.21 2.84 -6.35
C ARG A 78 1.81 2.01 -5.15
N ILE A 79 2.51 0.91 -4.92
CA ILE A 79 2.44 0.14 -3.68
C ILE A 79 3.84 -0.11 -3.11
N VAL A 80 3.99 0.11 -1.80
CA VAL A 80 5.21 -0.18 -1.04
C VAL A 80 4.82 -1.07 0.15
N THR A 81 5.27 -2.32 0.13
CA THR A 81 4.91 -3.33 1.14
C THR A 81 6.07 -4.28 1.42
N ALA A 82 5.94 -5.14 2.42
CA ALA A 82 6.83 -6.29 2.58
C ALA A 82 6.35 -7.56 1.89
N ALA A 83 5.09 -7.62 1.49
CA ALA A 83 4.56 -8.77 0.78
C ALA A 83 3.34 -8.38 -0.08
N LEU A 84 3.36 -8.80 -1.35
CA LEU A 84 2.23 -8.68 -2.28
C LEU A 84 1.35 -9.95 -2.31
N VAL A 85 1.86 -11.07 -1.78
CA VAL A 85 1.27 -12.41 -1.92
C VAL A 85 -0.19 -12.50 -1.46
N ASN A 86 -0.60 -11.64 -0.52
CA ASN A 86 -1.96 -11.63 0.03
C ASN A 86 -3.00 -10.94 -0.84
N SER A 87 -2.60 -10.29 -1.94
CA SER A 87 -3.49 -9.59 -2.85
C SER A 87 -3.18 -9.95 -4.32
N PRO A 88 -3.78 -11.04 -4.86
CA PRO A 88 -3.53 -11.49 -6.24
C PRO A 88 -3.83 -10.43 -7.30
N ALA A 89 -4.85 -9.60 -7.09
CA ALA A 89 -5.19 -8.52 -8.02
C ALA A 89 -4.07 -7.47 -8.13
N ILE A 90 -3.43 -7.12 -7.01
CA ILE A 90 -2.29 -6.20 -6.98
C ILE A 90 -1.05 -6.84 -7.62
N GLN A 91 -0.79 -8.13 -7.34
CA GLN A 91 0.30 -8.87 -7.99
C GLN A 91 0.17 -8.81 -9.52
N LYS A 92 -1.04 -9.10 -10.04
CA LYS A 92 -1.33 -9.00 -11.46
C LYS A 92 -1.09 -7.60 -12.01
N MET A 93 -1.48 -6.55 -11.28
CA MET A 93 -1.21 -5.17 -11.70
C MET A 93 0.28 -4.86 -11.77
N ALA A 94 1.08 -5.37 -10.84
CA ALA A 94 2.54 -5.22 -10.83
C ALA A 94 3.21 -6.01 -11.98
N GLU A 95 2.80 -7.26 -12.20
CA GLU A 95 3.26 -8.10 -13.32
C GLU A 95 2.94 -7.47 -14.68
N GLN A 96 1.80 -6.79 -14.79
CA GLN A 96 1.37 -6.07 -15.99
C GLN A 96 1.96 -4.66 -16.09
N ASP A 97 2.83 -4.26 -15.16
CA ASP A 97 3.46 -2.93 -15.09
C ASP A 97 2.45 -1.77 -15.11
N THR A 98 1.26 -1.99 -14.54
CA THR A 98 0.20 -0.97 -14.45
C THR A 98 0.28 -0.12 -13.18
N ILE A 99 1.07 -0.57 -12.21
CA ILE A 99 1.42 0.16 -10.98
C ILE A 99 2.90 0.00 -10.68
N GLU A 100 3.46 0.99 -10.01
CA GLU A 100 4.81 0.91 -9.46
C GLU A 100 4.77 0.06 -8.17
N ALA A 101 5.46 -1.07 -8.12
CA ALA A 101 5.39 -2.01 -7.00
C ALA A 101 6.76 -2.23 -6.36
N TYR A 102 6.83 -2.09 -5.03
CA TYR A 102 8.05 -2.27 -4.25
C TYR A 102 7.81 -3.23 -3.09
N THR A 103 8.68 -4.22 -2.96
CA THR A 103 8.78 -5.10 -1.79
C THR A 103 10.06 -4.79 -1.02
N LEU A 104 9.91 -4.34 0.23
CA LEU A 104 11.02 -4.02 1.13
C LEU A 104 10.95 -4.87 2.42
N PRO A 105 12.05 -5.05 3.16
CA PRO A 105 12.04 -5.88 4.37
C PRO A 105 11.04 -5.35 5.42
N GLN A 106 10.11 -6.20 5.86
CA GLN A 106 9.04 -5.86 6.81
C GLN A 106 9.54 -5.09 8.04
N GLY A 107 10.60 -5.60 8.68
CA GLY A 107 11.18 -4.95 9.85
C GLY A 107 11.72 -3.55 9.56
N ALA A 108 12.36 -3.37 8.40
CA ALA A 108 12.89 -2.07 7.98
C ALA A 108 11.74 -1.10 7.66
N LEU A 109 10.68 -1.54 6.99
CA LEU A 109 9.48 -0.71 6.75
C LEU A 109 8.82 -0.28 8.06
N SER A 110 8.62 -1.19 9.00
CA SER A 110 8.03 -0.87 10.31
C SER A 110 8.89 0.14 11.09
N GLN A 111 10.21 -0.02 11.05
CA GLN A 111 11.13 0.94 11.65
C GLN A 111 11.04 2.30 10.93
N LEU A 112 10.99 2.33 9.60
CA LEU A 112 10.84 3.55 8.81
C LEU A 112 9.55 4.31 9.17
N MET A 113 8.44 3.61 9.46
CA MET A 113 7.20 4.27 9.92
C MET A 113 7.43 5.03 11.23
N ARG A 114 8.18 4.43 12.15
CA ARG A 114 8.56 5.09 13.42
C ARG A 114 9.52 6.26 13.19
N GLU A 115 10.46 6.14 12.26
CA GLU A 115 11.37 7.25 11.91
C GLU A 115 10.58 8.45 11.34
N MET A 116 9.61 8.20 10.44
CA MET A 116 8.73 9.23 9.90
C MET A 116 7.88 9.90 10.98
N ALA A 117 7.28 9.12 11.89
CA ALA A 117 6.50 9.66 13.00
C ALA A 117 7.33 10.56 13.95
N ALA A 118 8.64 10.29 14.05
CA ALA A 118 9.57 11.10 14.83
C ALA A 118 10.18 12.28 14.06
N GLY A 119 9.75 12.52 12.81
CA GLY A 119 10.27 13.60 11.97
C GLY A 119 11.71 13.40 11.48
N ARG A 120 12.20 12.15 11.46
CA ARG A 120 13.54 11.83 10.97
C ARG A 120 13.55 11.60 9.46
N PRO A 121 14.66 11.93 8.77
CA PRO A 121 14.70 11.94 7.31
C PRO A 121 14.69 10.55 6.65
N GLY A 122 14.91 9.47 7.43
CA GLY A 122 14.91 8.10 6.92
C GLY A 122 15.50 7.10 7.91
N LEU A 123 15.67 5.86 7.46
CA LEU A 123 16.25 4.76 8.21
C LEU A 123 17.52 4.26 7.52
N LEU A 124 18.65 4.24 8.23
CA LEU A 124 19.84 3.52 7.79
C LEU A 124 19.79 2.10 8.35
N SER A 125 19.84 1.11 7.47
CA SER A 125 19.81 -0.31 7.85
C SER A 125 20.62 -1.14 6.85
N PRO A 126 21.42 -2.12 7.31
CA PRO A 126 22.10 -3.06 6.43
C PRO A 126 21.16 -4.14 5.87
N VAL A 127 19.92 -4.22 6.37
CA VAL A 127 18.96 -5.24 5.97
C VAL A 127 18.59 -5.07 4.49
N GLY A 128 18.82 -6.12 3.70
CA GLY A 128 18.55 -6.12 2.26
C GLY A 128 19.78 -5.92 1.37
N LEU A 129 20.95 -5.60 1.94
CA LEU A 129 22.19 -5.59 1.18
C LEU A 129 22.46 -6.97 0.56
N HIS A 130 22.96 -6.95 -0.68
CA HIS A 130 23.26 -8.16 -1.46
C HIS A 130 22.04 -9.03 -1.79
N THR A 131 20.82 -8.51 -1.65
CA THR A 131 19.58 -9.15 -2.11
C THR A 131 18.91 -8.30 -3.19
N PHE A 132 17.76 -8.73 -3.74
CA PHE A 132 16.99 -7.94 -4.71
C PHE A 132 16.56 -6.55 -4.19
N VAL A 133 16.58 -6.34 -2.86
CA VAL A 133 16.30 -5.05 -2.21
C VAL A 133 17.44 -4.06 -2.40
N ASP A 134 18.67 -4.55 -2.56
CA ASP A 134 19.86 -3.71 -2.76
C ASP A 134 19.68 -2.84 -4.01
N PRO A 135 19.85 -1.51 -3.92
CA PRO A 135 19.67 -0.61 -5.06
C PRO A 135 20.63 -0.90 -6.21
N ARG A 136 21.77 -1.56 -5.96
CA ARG A 136 22.72 -1.99 -6.99
C ARG A 136 22.21 -3.19 -7.80
N LEU A 137 21.19 -3.90 -7.30
CA LEU A 137 20.65 -5.11 -7.92
C LEU A 137 19.24 -4.87 -8.45
N GLY A 138 18.29 -4.49 -7.58
CA GLY A 138 16.89 -4.33 -7.97
C GLY A 138 16.15 -3.20 -7.23
N GLY A 139 16.65 -2.76 -6.08
CA GLY A 139 16.02 -1.72 -5.27
C GLY A 139 14.66 -2.12 -4.69
N GLY A 140 14.37 -3.42 -4.61
CA GLY A 140 13.09 -3.95 -4.12
C GLY A 140 11.95 -3.87 -5.13
N ARG A 141 12.18 -3.40 -6.36
CA ARG A 141 11.17 -3.31 -7.41
C ARG A 141 10.56 -4.67 -7.75
N GLN A 142 9.25 -4.68 -7.95
CA GLN A 142 8.43 -5.81 -8.38
C GLN A 142 7.70 -5.53 -9.70
N SER A 143 7.77 -4.29 -10.18
CA SER A 143 7.33 -3.82 -11.49
C SER A 143 8.55 -3.34 -12.30
N ALA A 144 8.38 -3.12 -13.61
CA ALA A 144 9.45 -2.57 -14.44
C ALA A 144 9.57 -1.04 -14.28
N SER A 145 8.43 -0.37 -14.11
CA SER A 145 8.27 1.06 -13.78
C SER A 145 8.72 1.43 -12.37
#